data_AF-A0A7W2A6V1-F1
#
_entry.id   AF-A0A7W2A6V1-F1
#
_cell.length_a   1.000
_cell.length_b   1.000
_cell.length_c   1.000
_cell.angle_alpha   90.00
_cell.angle_beta   90.00
_cell.angle_gamma   90.00
#
_symmetry.space_group_name_H-M   'P 1'
#
loop_
_entity.id
_entity.type
_entity.pdbx_description
1 polymer ?
#
loop_
_entity_poly.entity_id
_entity_poly.type
_entity_poly.pdbx_seq_one_letter_code
_entity_poly.pdbx_strand_id
1 'polypeptide(L)'
;MGVKMALDPRTNKGSWTQDIMSSVSLVTAVILMRCCSLYRIEKLLRRFKKGCTREMSMQEAEKVWESIRKCSVLLFFTRVACLETSLAFMICALLKRRKAEWCIGVTIGVFESHAWIEVAGVPVREPDYVMNQMKKILVV
;
A
#
# COMPACT_ATOMS: atom_id res chain seq x y z
N MET A 1 -21.39 -29.40 -18.19
CA MET A 1 -20.30 -29.53 -17.19
C MET A 1 -20.35 -28.33 -16.27
N GLY A 2 -20.98 -28.47 -15.11
CA GLY A 2 -21.20 -27.37 -14.17
C GLY A 2 -19.97 -27.16 -13.29
N VAL A 3 -19.34 -25.99 -13.42
CA VAL A 3 -18.36 -25.52 -12.45
C VAL A 3 -19.15 -25.04 -11.23
N LYS A 4 -19.33 -25.93 -10.25
CA LYS A 4 -19.68 -25.54 -8.89
C LYS A 4 -18.48 -24.80 -8.31
N MET A 5 -18.46 -23.49 -8.51
CA MET A 5 -17.60 -22.58 -7.78
C MET A 5 -18.13 -22.55 -6.34
N ALA A 6 -17.62 -23.46 -5.51
CA ALA A 6 -17.89 -23.51 -4.10
C ALA A 6 -17.27 -22.27 -3.45
N LEU A 7 -18.04 -21.19 -3.38
CA LEU A 7 -17.77 -20.07 -2.47
C LEU A 7 -17.95 -20.62 -1.06
N ASP A 8 -16.85 -20.89 -0.37
CA ASP A 8 -16.86 -21.17 1.06
C ASP A 8 -17.37 -19.91 1.81
N PRO A 9 -18.54 -19.95 2.46
CA PRO A 9 -19.12 -18.78 3.13
C PRO A 9 -18.41 -18.41 4.45
N ARG A 10 -17.42 -19.20 4.91
CA ARG A 10 -16.88 -19.10 6.27
C ARG A 10 -15.71 -18.12 6.45
N THR A 11 -15.29 -17.39 5.42
CA THR A 11 -14.23 -16.36 5.49
C THR A 11 -14.75 -14.91 5.37
N ASN A 12 -16.07 -14.73 5.27
CA ASN A 12 -16.68 -13.55 4.66
C ASN A 12 -16.54 -12.23 5.47
N LYS A 13 -16.54 -12.27 6.81
CA LYS A 13 -16.44 -11.04 7.63
C LYS A 13 -15.05 -10.38 7.58
N GLY A 14 -13.99 -11.18 7.50
CA GLY A 14 -12.61 -10.68 7.47
C GLY A 14 -12.24 -10.05 6.11
N SER A 15 -12.78 -10.58 5.02
CA SER A 15 -12.51 -10.06 3.67
C SER A 15 -13.21 -8.73 3.41
N TRP A 16 -14.47 -8.57 3.84
CA TRP A 16 -15.22 -7.34 3.56
C TRP A 16 -14.70 -6.15 4.36
N THR A 17 -14.32 -6.37 5.62
CA THR A 17 -13.68 -5.32 6.43
C THR A 17 -12.35 -4.88 5.81
N GLN A 18 -11.55 -5.83 5.31
CA GLN A 18 -10.32 -5.54 4.56
C GLN A 18 -10.59 -4.73 3.28
N ASP A 19 -11.60 -5.11 2.49
CA ASP A 19 -11.94 -4.44 1.24
C ASP A 19 -12.45 -3.01 1.49
N ILE A 20 -13.26 -2.80 2.54
CA ILE A 20 -13.71 -1.47 2.97
C ILE A 20 -12.51 -0.62 3.41
N MET A 21 -11.65 -1.15 4.29
CA MET A 21 -10.44 -0.45 4.74
C MET A 21 -9.54 -0.08 3.57
N SER A 22 -9.36 -0.99 2.61
CA SER A 22 -8.54 -0.77 1.42
C SER A 22 -9.14 0.30 0.51
N SER A 23 -10.45 0.27 0.31
CA SER A 23 -11.18 1.28 -0.47
C SER A 23 -11.07 2.67 0.17
N VAL A 24 -11.32 2.78 1.48
CA VAL A 24 -11.19 4.02 2.25
C VAL A 24 -9.76 4.54 2.20
N SER A 25 -8.78 3.66 2.37
CA SER A 25 -7.36 4.04 2.32
C SER A 25 -6.97 4.54 0.94
N LEU A 26 -7.49 3.92 -0.12
CA LEU A 26 -7.22 4.31 -1.50
C LEU A 26 -7.85 5.67 -1.85
N VAL A 27 -9.10 5.89 -1.49
CA VAL A 27 -9.76 7.20 -1.68
C VAL A 27 -9.02 8.27 -0.89
N THR A 28 -8.63 7.98 0.34
CA THR A 28 -7.85 8.91 1.18
C THR A 28 -6.50 9.21 0.55
N ALA A 29 -5.78 8.20 0.04
CA ALA A 29 -4.50 8.38 -0.64
C ALA A 29 -4.65 9.28 -1.88
N VAL A 30 -5.65 9.04 -2.73
CA VAL A 30 -5.90 9.86 -3.92
C VAL A 30 -6.22 11.31 -3.54
N ILE A 31 -7.06 11.54 -2.52
CA ILE A 31 -7.39 12.88 -2.04
C ILE A 31 -6.14 13.58 -1.47
N LEU A 32 -5.38 12.89 -0.61
CA LEU A 32 -4.16 13.45 -0.03
C LEU A 32 -3.15 13.81 -1.11
N MET A 33 -2.92 12.93 -2.09
CA MET A 33 -1.99 13.18 -3.20
C MET A 33 -2.40 14.36 -4.09
N ARG A 34 -3.70 14.63 -4.22
CA ARG A 34 -4.22 15.76 -5.02
C ARG A 34 -4.30 17.08 -4.25
N CYS A 35 -4.55 17.03 -2.95
CA CYS A 35 -4.86 18.21 -2.15
C CYS A 35 -3.74 18.63 -1.19
N CYS A 36 -2.75 17.76 -0.94
CA CYS A 36 -1.67 18.00 0.00
C CYS A 36 -0.29 17.85 -0.66
N SER A 37 0.69 18.58 -0.13
CA SER A 37 2.08 18.35 -0.51
C SER A 37 2.62 17.08 0.13
N LEU A 38 3.57 16.41 -0.56
CA LEU A 38 4.25 15.21 -0.05
C LEU A 38 4.83 15.42 1.35
N TYR A 39 5.41 16.60 1.61
CA TYR A 39 5.94 16.96 2.93
C TYR A 39 4.88 16.90 4.05
N ARG A 40 3.64 17.37 3.78
CA ARG A 40 2.55 17.29 4.76
C ARG A 40 2.11 15.85 4.99
N ILE A 41 2.01 15.06 3.91
CA ILE A 41 1.65 13.64 3.97
C ILE A 41 2.71 12.89 4.79
N GLU A 42 3.99 13.08 4.49
CA GLU A 42 5.11 12.49 5.21
C GLU A 42 5.03 12.76 6.73
N LYS A 43 4.86 14.04 7.10
CA LYS A 43 4.76 14.44 8.50
C LYS A 43 3.57 13.78 9.21
N LEU A 44 2.43 13.69 8.51
CA LEU A 44 1.23 13.05 9.03
C LEU A 44 1.45 11.55 9.25
N LEU A 45 2.00 10.85 8.25
CA LEU A 45 2.31 9.43 8.34
C LEU A 45 3.30 9.14 9.46
N ARG A 46 4.38 9.91 9.59
CA ARG A 46 5.34 9.77 10.72
C ARG A 46 4.66 9.91 12.07
N ARG A 47 3.73 10.85 12.20
CA ARG A 47 2.98 11.07 13.45
C ARG A 47 2.08 9.88 13.78
N PHE A 48 1.38 9.32 12.80
CA PHE A 48 0.56 8.12 13.00
C PHE A 48 1.40 6.86 13.23
N LYS A 49 2.53 6.71 12.57
CA LYS A 49 3.44 5.56 12.71
C LYS A 49 3.97 5.42 14.14
N LYS A 50 4.19 6.53 14.86
CA LYS A 50 4.56 6.51 16.30
C LYS A 50 3.54 5.79 17.18
N GLY A 51 2.27 5.74 16.78
CA GLY A 51 1.21 5.04 17.50
C GLY A 51 1.06 3.55 17.15
N CYS A 52 1.90 3.04 16.24
CA CYS A 52 1.93 1.63 15.86
C CYS A 52 3.03 0.92 16.65
N THR A 53 2.72 -0.23 17.24
CA THR A 53 3.67 -0.98 18.08
C THR A 53 4.11 -2.29 17.43
N ARG A 54 3.23 -2.92 16.64
CA ARG A 54 3.46 -4.24 16.06
C ARG A 54 3.87 -4.16 14.60
N GLU A 55 4.91 -4.90 14.23
CA GLU A 55 5.35 -5.08 12.84
C GLU A 55 4.28 -5.81 12.02
N MET A 56 4.12 -5.40 10.76
CA MET A 56 3.30 -6.12 9.78
C MET A 56 4.00 -7.43 9.41
N SER A 57 3.22 -8.50 9.24
CA SER A 57 3.74 -9.74 8.65
C SER A 57 3.65 -9.71 7.12
N MET A 58 4.53 -10.42 6.41
CA MET A 58 4.46 -10.51 4.94
C MET A 58 3.12 -11.06 4.43
N GLN A 59 2.51 -12.00 5.16
CA GLN A 59 1.19 -12.55 4.79
C GLN A 59 0.06 -11.52 4.98
N GLU A 60 0.14 -10.67 6.01
CA GLU A 60 -0.79 -9.54 6.16
C GLU A 60 -0.57 -8.51 5.04
N ALA A 61 0.70 -8.25 4.70
CA ALA A 61 1.08 -7.31 3.65
C ALA A 61 0.52 -7.74 2.29
N GLU A 62 0.72 -9.00 1.88
CA GLU A 62 0.19 -9.51 0.61
C GLU A 62 -1.33 -9.37 0.51
N LYS A 63 -2.05 -9.68 1.59
CA LYS A 63 -3.52 -9.51 1.63
C LYS A 63 -3.94 -8.05 1.46
N VAL A 64 -3.23 -7.13 2.12
CA VAL A 64 -3.52 -5.68 1.98
C VAL A 64 -3.25 -5.23 0.54
N TRP A 65 -2.13 -5.66 -0.04
CA TRP A 65 -1.76 -5.34 -1.42
C TRP A 65 -2.80 -5.85 -2.42
N GLU A 66 -3.23 -7.10 -2.28
CA GLU A 66 -4.24 -7.73 -3.15
C GLU A 66 -5.60 -7.02 -3.08
N SER A 67 -6.08 -6.68 -1.88
CA SER A 67 -7.32 -5.91 -1.73
C SER A 67 -7.20 -4.50 -2.31
N ILE A 68 -6.08 -3.80 -2.10
CA ILE A 68 -5.87 -2.47 -2.71
C ILE A 68 -5.85 -2.57 -4.23
N ARG A 69 -5.15 -3.57 -4.78
CA ARG A 69 -5.09 -3.79 -6.23
C ARG A 69 -6.49 -4.06 -6.79
N LYS A 70 -7.28 -4.91 -6.14
CA LYS A 70 -8.68 -5.16 -6.50
C LYS A 70 -9.52 -3.87 -6.48
N CYS A 71 -9.42 -3.08 -5.43
CA CYS A 71 -10.14 -1.80 -5.31
C CYS A 71 -9.68 -0.74 -6.32
N SER A 72 -8.40 -0.74 -6.71
CA SER A 72 -7.85 0.23 -7.67
C SER A 72 -8.49 0.13 -9.05
N VAL A 73 -8.92 -1.06 -9.47
CA VAL A 73 -9.62 -1.27 -10.74
C VAL A 73 -10.97 -0.55 -10.77
N LEU A 74 -11.63 -0.38 -9.61
CA LEU A 74 -12.91 0.34 -9.52
C LEU A 74 -12.73 1.85 -9.69
N LEU A 75 -11.52 2.37 -9.46
CA LEU A 75 -11.16 3.77 -9.66
C LEU A 75 -10.49 4.00 -11.01
N PHE A 76 -10.78 3.19 -12.04
CA PHE A 76 -10.14 3.26 -13.35
C PHE A 76 -10.20 4.63 -14.05
N PHE A 77 -11.20 5.47 -13.72
CA PHE A 77 -11.27 6.86 -14.20
C PHE A 77 -10.17 7.76 -13.62
N THR A 78 -9.47 7.30 -12.59
CA THR A 78 -8.34 7.99 -11.97
C THR A 78 -7.06 7.21 -12.23
N ARG A 79 -5.97 7.90 -12.61
CA ARG A 79 -4.65 7.28 -12.70
C ARG A 79 -4.17 6.96 -11.28
N VAL A 80 -4.39 5.73 -10.83
CA VAL A 80 -3.80 5.20 -9.60
C VAL A 80 -2.42 4.65 -9.98
N ALA A 81 -1.37 5.40 -9.69
CA ALA A 81 0.01 5.01 -9.95
C ALA A 81 0.64 4.38 -8.69
N CYS A 82 1.94 4.05 -8.78
CA CYS A 82 2.70 3.43 -7.69
C CYS A 82 2.66 4.27 -6.39
N LEU A 83 2.56 5.58 -6.50
CA LEU A 83 2.55 6.49 -5.36
C LEU A 83 1.22 6.42 -4.60
N GLU A 84 0.08 6.42 -5.30
CA GLU A 84 -1.24 6.26 -4.68
C GLU A 84 -1.43 4.86 -4.09
N THR A 85 -1.00 3.80 -4.79
CA THR A 85 -1.15 2.43 -4.28
C THR A 85 -0.30 2.17 -3.04
N SER A 86 0.97 2.58 -3.06
CA SER A 86 1.87 2.42 -1.90
C SER A 86 1.42 3.29 -0.72
N LEU A 87 0.94 4.53 -0.96
CA LEU A 87 0.37 5.36 0.09
C LEU A 87 -0.91 4.76 0.68
N ALA A 88 -1.81 4.24 -0.16
CA ALA A 88 -3.03 3.56 0.29
C ALA A 88 -2.70 2.36 1.17
N PHE A 89 -1.65 1.61 0.82
CA PHE A 89 -1.14 0.51 1.65
C PHE A 89 -0.68 1.03 3.01
N MET A 90 0.16 2.08 3.01
CA MET A 90 0.67 2.65 4.25
C MET A 90 -0.47 3.13 5.16
N ILE A 91 -1.49 3.79 4.61
CA ILE A 91 -2.69 4.21 5.36
C ILE A 91 -3.44 2.99 5.91
N CYS A 92 -3.62 1.94 5.12
CA CYS A 92 -4.27 0.71 5.57
C CYS A 92 -3.49 0.04 6.72
N ALA A 93 -2.16 0.00 6.62
CA ALA A 93 -1.27 -0.50 7.67
C ALA A 93 -1.42 0.31 8.96
N LEU A 94 -1.43 1.64 8.87
CA LEU A 94 -1.64 2.54 10.01
C LEU A 94 -3.02 2.34 10.65
N LEU A 95 -4.09 2.17 9.86
CA LEU A 95 -5.43 1.87 10.37
C LEU A 95 -5.47 0.52 11.10
N LYS A 96 -4.66 -0.45 10.67
CA LYS A 96 -4.46 -1.74 11.38
C LYS A 96 -3.50 -1.65 12.57
N ARG A 97 -2.95 -0.46 12.86
CA ARG A 97 -1.88 -0.23 13.84
C ARG A 97 -0.66 -1.14 13.64
N ARG A 98 -0.33 -1.39 12.37
CA ARG A 98 0.83 -2.16 11.94
C ARG A 98 1.91 -1.24 11.41
N LYS A 99 3.17 -1.54 11.74
CA LYS A 99 4.34 -0.87 11.18
C LYS A 99 4.70 -1.49 9.83
N ALA A 100 4.90 -0.61 8.86
CA ALA A 100 5.51 -0.86 7.56
C ALA A 100 6.33 0.38 7.21
N GLU A 101 7.19 0.28 6.21
CA GLU A 101 7.96 1.40 5.70
C GLU A 101 7.45 1.81 4.33
N TRP A 102 7.11 3.08 4.19
CA TRP A 102 6.77 3.64 2.89
C TRP A 102 8.00 4.28 2.28
N CYS A 103 8.43 3.76 1.14
CA CYS A 103 9.66 4.12 0.47
C CYS A 103 9.37 4.82 -0.85
N ILE A 104 10.12 5.88 -1.13
CA ILE A 104 10.20 6.50 -2.45
C ILE A 104 11.67 6.50 -2.86
N GLY A 105 11.94 6.10 -4.09
CA GLY A 105 13.29 6.02 -4.63
C GLY A 105 13.37 6.40 -6.09
N VAL A 106 14.60 6.63 -6.54
CA VAL A 106 14.93 6.95 -7.92
C VAL A 106 16.12 6.12 -8.38
N THR A 107 16.17 5.78 -9.66
CA THR A 107 17.38 5.30 -10.34
C THR A 107 17.89 6.38 -11.29
N ILE A 108 19.22 6.51 -11.39
CA ILE A 108 19.87 7.59 -12.17
C ILE A 108 20.27 7.09 -13.56
N GLY A 109 20.54 5.79 -13.73
CA GLY A 109 20.98 5.21 -15.00
C GLY A 109 19.90 5.27 -16.08
N VAL A 110 18.68 4.88 -15.73
CA VAL A 110 17.45 5.19 -16.46
C VAL A 110 16.63 6.02 -15.48
N PHE A 111 16.37 7.29 -15.76
CA PHE A 111 15.68 8.14 -14.79
C PHE A 111 14.24 7.66 -14.56
N GLU A 112 14.06 6.86 -13.50
CA GLU A 112 12.78 6.33 -13.08
C GLU A 112 12.58 6.59 -11.59
N SER A 113 11.37 7.02 -11.24
CA SER A 113 10.93 7.19 -9.86
C SER A 113 9.92 6.12 -9.52
N HIS A 114 10.07 5.51 -8.34
CA HIS A 114 9.14 4.49 -7.87
C HIS A 114 8.82 4.67 -6.39
N ALA A 115 7.63 4.25 -6.00
CA ALA A 115 7.17 4.28 -4.62
C ALA A 115 6.61 2.90 -4.25
N TRP A 116 7.07 2.36 -3.12
CA TRP A 116 6.77 1.00 -2.70
C TRP A 116 6.65 0.90 -1.17
N ILE A 117 6.29 -0.29 -0.71
CA ILE A 117 6.24 -0.63 0.71
C ILE A 117 7.27 -1.68 1.03
N GLU A 118 7.93 -1.52 2.17
CA GLU A 118 8.77 -2.56 2.76
C GLU A 118 8.20 -3.03 4.10
N VAL A 119 8.30 -4.33 4.32
CA VAL A 119 7.95 -4.97 5.59
C VAL A 119 9.18 -5.73 6.05
N ALA A 120 9.68 -5.39 7.24
CA ALA A 120 10.94 -5.91 7.77
C ALA A 120 12.12 -5.77 6.77
N GLY A 121 12.17 -4.65 6.03
CA GLY A 121 13.21 -4.37 5.03
C GLY A 121 13.05 -5.08 3.69
N VAL A 122 11.95 -5.81 3.49
CA VAL A 122 11.66 -6.54 2.25
C VAL A 122 10.54 -5.82 1.47
N PRO A 123 10.82 -5.30 0.27
CA PRO A 123 9.80 -4.82 -0.66
C PRO A 123 8.67 -5.81 -0.91
N VAL A 124 7.42 -5.32 -0.82
CA VAL A 124 6.22 -6.12 -0.97
C VAL A 124 5.78 -6.13 -2.44
N ARG A 125 5.78 -7.31 -3.09
CA ARG A 125 5.29 -7.52 -4.47
C ARG A 125 5.94 -6.59 -5.51
N GLU A 126 7.20 -6.19 -5.27
CA GLU A 126 8.00 -5.39 -6.20
C GLU A 126 8.99 -6.25 -6.97
N PRO A 127 9.39 -5.85 -8.19
CA PRO A 127 10.44 -6.53 -8.94
C PRO A 127 11.82 -6.42 -8.27
N ASP A 128 12.70 -7.39 -8.53
CA ASP A 128 14.04 -7.46 -7.92
C ASP A 128 14.91 -6.21 -8.15
N TYR A 129 14.69 -5.46 -9.24
CA TYR A 129 15.46 -4.24 -9.50
C TYR A 129 15.19 -3.14 -8.47
N VAL A 130 14.03 -3.14 -7.80
CA VAL A 130 13.71 -2.16 -6.74
C VAL A 130 14.63 -2.35 -5.55
N MET A 131 14.99 -3.59 -5.20
CA MET A 131 15.95 -3.90 -4.15
C MET A 131 17.37 -3.42 -4.51
N ASN A 132 17.76 -3.62 -5.78
CA ASN A 132 19.16 -3.61 -6.18
C ASN A 132 19.62 -2.30 -6.84
N GLN A 133 18.69 -1.50 -7.38
CA GLN A 133 19.03 -0.34 -8.22
C GLN A 133 18.38 0.96 -7.75
N MET A 134 17.30 0.92 -6.96
CA MET A 134 16.62 2.13 -6.51
C MET A 134 17.31 2.73 -5.30
N LYS A 135 17.74 3.99 -5.41
CA LYS A 135 18.22 4.77 -4.26
C LYS A 135 17.03 5.39 -3.53
N LYS A 136 16.79 4.96 -2.29
CA LYS A 136 15.75 5.54 -1.42
C LYS A 136 16.07 7.00 -1.13
N ILE A 137 15.12 7.89 -1.45
CA ILE A 137 15.18 9.32 -1.13
C ILE A 137 14.28 9.67 0.06
N LEU A 138 13.23 8.88 0.28
CA LEU A 138 12.31 9.03 1.39
C LEU A 138 11.96 7.66 1.97
N VAL A 139 12.00 7.57 3.31
CA VAL A 139 11.52 6.42 4.08
C VAL A 139 10.73 6.92 5.27
N VAL A 140 9.47 6.48 5.38
CA VAL A 140 8.52 6.90 6.42
C VAL A 140 8.14 5.77 7.33
#